data_AF-A0A811QF03-F1
#
_entry.id   AF-A0A811QF03-F1
#
_cell.length_a   1.000
_cell.length_b   1.000
_cell.length_c   1.000
_cell.angle_alpha   90.00
_cell.angle_beta   90.00
_cell.angle_gamma   90.00
#
_symmetry.space_group_name_H-M   'P 1'
#
loop_
_entity.id
_entity.type
_entity.pdbx_description
1 polymer ?
#
loop_
_entity_poly.entity_id
_entity_poly.type
_entity_poly.pdbx_seq_one_letter_code
_entity_poly.pdbx_strand_id
1 'polypeptide(L)'
;MAVGDALRRLCEEIGWSYAVFWKAIGAADPVHLVREDGYCGHTSCPVGSEPSESLPSDAAGCSVPAADTICSLVNNVMASQVHVVGQGIVGRAAFSGNHQWIVHGTANGHGLSSEVAAEMNNQFRVGIQTIAIIPVLPRGVLQLGSTGLVRPQSSRSC
;
A
#
# COMPACT_ATOMS: atom_id res chain seq x y z
N MET A 1 8.74 15.51 -11.73
CA MET A 1 9.06 14.20 -11.12
C MET A 1 8.02 13.22 -11.61
N ALA A 2 8.42 12.05 -12.11
CA ALA A 2 7.48 11.01 -12.50
C ALA A 2 6.77 10.45 -11.25
N VAL A 3 5.53 9.97 -11.39
CA VAL A 3 4.75 9.41 -10.27
C VAL A 3 5.51 8.23 -9.65
N GLY A 4 6.01 7.30 -10.47
CA GLY A 4 6.83 6.18 -10.00
C GLY A 4 8.06 6.55 -9.20
N ASP A 5 8.77 7.64 -9.55
CA ASP A 5 9.92 8.12 -8.77
C ASP A 5 9.52 8.58 -7.37
N ALA A 6 8.38 9.27 -7.26
CA ALA A 6 7.86 9.69 -5.96
C ALA A 6 7.43 8.48 -5.12
N LEU A 7 6.73 7.50 -5.73
CA LEU A 7 6.32 6.27 -5.05
C LEU A 7 7.52 5.45 -4.56
N ARG A 8 8.58 5.36 -5.39
CA ARG A 8 9.84 4.72 -5.01
C ARG A 8 10.43 5.36 -3.75
N ARG A 9 10.55 6.69 -3.72
CA ARG A 9 11.08 7.43 -2.56
C ARG A 9 10.27 7.21 -1.29
N LEU A 10 8.94 7.15 -1.39
CA LEU A 10 8.10 6.83 -0.23
C LEU A 10 8.43 5.45 0.34
N CYS A 11 8.77 4.48 -0.50
CA CYS A 11 9.11 3.14 -0.04
C CYS A 11 10.57 3.05 0.44
N GLU A 12 11.52 3.57 -0.33
CA GLU A 12 12.97 3.48 -0.05
C GLU A 12 13.45 4.45 1.04
N GLU A 13 12.94 5.69 1.05
CA GLU A 13 13.41 6.74 1.98
C GLU A 13 12.56 6.82 3.26
N ILE A 14 11.24 6.64 3.15
CA ILE A 14 10.32 6.73 4.31
C ILE A 14 10.05 5.36 4.96
N GLY A 15 10.22 4.27 4.20
CA GLY A 15 10.06 2.90 4.71
C GLY A 15 8.64 2.32 4.55
N TRP A 16 7.84 2.84 3.62
CA TRP A 16 6.59 2.18 3.25
C TRP A 16 6.85 0.86 2.51
N SER A 17 6.06 -0.18 2.80
CA SER A 17 6.20 -1.47 2.13
C SER A 17 5.66 -1.44 0.70
N TYR A 18 4.66 -0.60 0.44
CA TYR A 18 4.23 -0.27 -0.92
C TYR A 18 3.57 1.11 -0.99
N ALA A 19 3.51 1.65 -2.20
CA ALA A 19 2.82 2.88 -2.53
C ALA A 19 2.11 2.75 -3.89
N VAL A 20 0.86 3.18 -3.98
CA VAL A 20 0.05 3.18 -5.20
C VAL A 20 -0.60 4.54 -5.37
N PHE A 21 -0.57 5.07 -6.60
CA PHE A 21 -1.29 6.28 -6.95
C PHE A 21 -2.50 5.95 -7.82
N TRP A 22 -3.68 6.33 -7.34
CA TRP A 22 -4.95 6.21 -8.02
C TRP A 22 -5.30 7.54 -8.68
N LYS A 23 -5.24 7.62 -10.00
CA LYS A 23 -5.57 8.81 -10.77
C LYS A 23 -7.08 8.93 -10.97
N ALA A 24 -7.61 10.12 -10.74
CA ALA A 24 -8.98 10.45 -11.10
C ALA A 24 -9.11 10.60 -12.63
N ILE A 25 -10.03 9.84 -13.21
CA ILE A 25 -10.38 9.89 -14.63
C ILE A 25 -11.88 10.17 -14.78
N GLY A 26 -12.22 10.98 -15.78
CA GLY A 26 -13.59 11.40 -16.06
C GLY A 26 -13.84 12.87 -15.72
N ALA A 27 -14.67 13.51 -16.53
CA ALA A 27 -15.10 14.90 -16.35
C ALA A 27 -16.53 15.01 -15.80
N ALA A 28 -17.27 13.89 -15.76
CA ALA A 28 -18.66 13.82 -15.30
C ALA A 28 -18.80 12.77 -14.18
N ASP A 29 -19.83 12.96 -13.35
CA ASP A 29 -20.19 12.03 -12.26
C ASP A 29 -20.78 10.72 -12.85
N PRO A 30 -20.24 9.54 -12.51
CA PRO A 30 -19.18 9.29 -11.53
C PRO A 30 -17.76 9.43 -12.06
N VAL A 31 -16.91 10.08 -11.26
CA VAL A 31 -15.45 10.08 -11.45
C VAL A 31 -14.89 8.74 -10.96
N HIS A 32 -14.04 8.13 -11.78
CA HIS A 32 -13.38 6.86 -11.45
C HIS A 32 -11.92 7.09 -11.04
N LEU A 33 -11.42 6.23 -10.17
CA LEU A 33 -10.03 6.20 -9.72
C LEU A 33 -9.40 4.92 -10.27
N VAL A 34 -8.40 5.08 -11.14
CA VAL A 34 -7.65 3.97 -11.75
C VAL A 34 -6.19 4.05 -11.37
N ARG A 35 -5.50 2.91 -11.31
CA ARG A 35 -4.07 2.90 -11.02
C ARG A 35 -3.32 3.63 -12.13
N GLU A 36 -2.60 4.69 -11.77
CA GLU A 36 -1.63 5.32 -12.67
C GLU A 36 -0.24 4.70 -12.50
N ASP A 37 0.16 4.45 -11.25
CA ASP A 37 1.42 3.79 -10.96
C ASP A 37 1.38 3.09 -9.59
N GLY A 38 2.30 2.15 -9.35
CA GLY A 38 2.46 1.50 -8.06
C GLY A 38 3.86 0.90 -7.90
N TYR A 39 4.42 1.06 -6.71
CA TYR A 39 5.74 0.57 -6.33
C TYR A 39 5.64 -0.27 -5.05
N CYS A 40 6.34 -1.39 -5.02
CA CYS A 40 6.53 -2.20 -3.82
C CYS A 40 7.98 -2.06 -3.38
N GLY A 41 8.21 -1.80 -2.10
CA GLY A 41 9.54 -1.74 -1.52
C GLY A 41 10.20 -3.11 -1.56
N HIS A 42 11.49 -3.14 -1.90
CA HIS A 42 12.31 -4.31 -1.59
C HIS A 42 12.47 -4.38 -0.08
N THR A 43 11.87 -5.38 0.57
CA THR A 43 12.46 -5.86 1.81
C THR A 43 13.79 -6.46 1.40
N SER A 44 14.86 -5.67 1.36
CA SER A 44 16.19 -6.24 1.28
C SER A 44 16.29 -7.16 2.48
N CYS A 45 16.28 -8.47 2.24
CA CYS A 45 16.82 -9.39 3.21
C CYS A 45 18.17 -8.81 3.63
N PRO A 46 18.51 -8.74 4.93
CA PRO A 46 19.88 -8.46 5.30
C PRO A 46 20.68 -9.65 4.76
N VAL A 47 21.24 -9.48 3.56
CA VAL A 47 22.22 -10.39 2.98
C VAL A 47 23.41 -10.26 3.91
N GLY A 48 23.45 -11.15 4.89
CA GLY A 48 24.66 -11.41 5.65
C GLY A 48 25.71 -11.86 4.66
N SER A 49 26.65 -10.96 4.40
CA SER A 49 28.06 -11.19 4.16
C SER A 49 28.47 -12.44 3.35
N GLU A 50 28.99 -12.14 2.15
CA GLU A 50 29.96 -12.88 1.33
C GLU A 50 29.53 -14.18 0.60
N PRO A 51 29.94 -14.32 -0.69
CA PRO A 51 29.71 -15.53 -1.47
C PRO A 51 30.75 -16.58 -1.08
N SER A 52 30.33 -17.60 -0.33
CA SER A 52 31.09 -18.85 -0.23
C SER A 52 30.45 -19.89 -1.14
N GLU A 53 31.20 -20.28 -2.17
CA GLU A 53 30.83 -21.32 -3.11
C GLU A 53 30.64 -22.67 -2.39
N SER A 54 29.45 -23.28 -2.48
CA SER A 54 29.31 -24.74 -2.51
C SER A 54 27.89 -25.22 -2.83
N LEU A 55 27.80 -25.81 -4.03
CA LEU A 55 27.01 -26.98 -4.46
C LEU A 55 25.48 -26.87 -4.69
N PRO A 56 24.96 -27.64 -5.70
CA PRO A 56 23.57 -27.59 -6.10
C PRO A 56 22.71 -28.74 -5.55
N SER A 57 21.40 -28.46 -5.58
CA SER A 57 20.26 -29.38 -5.72
C SER A 57 19.48 -29.84 -4.48
N ASP A 58 18.20 -29.48 -4.53
CA ASP A 58 17.01 -30.23 -4.10
C ASP A 58 16.53 -30.09 -2.65
N ALA A 59 15.90 -28.95 -2.37
CA ALA A 59 14.60 -28.93 -1.69
C ALA A 59 13.84 -27.65 -2.05
N ALA A 60 12.86 -27.80 -2.93
CA ALA A 60 11.80 -26.83 -3.18
C ALA A 60 11.05 -26.56 -1.87
N GLY A 61 11.48 -25.51 -1.18
CA GLY A 61 10.82 -24.92 -0.03
C GLY A 61 11.02 -23.42 -0.08
N CYS A 62 10.83 -22.81 -1.27
CA CYS A 62 10.84 -21.37 -1.41
C CYS A 62 9.64 -20.82 -0.65
N SER A 63 9.83 -20.52 0.63
CA SER A 63 9.01 -19.55 1.32
C SER A 63 9.05 -18.29 0.45
N VAL A 64 7.96 -18.03 -0.27
CA VAL A 64 7.80 -16.85 -1.11
C VAL A 64 8.23 -15.66 -0.24
N PRO A 65 9.34 -14.97 -0.55
CA PRO A 65 9.77 -13.83 0.22
C PRO A 65 8.58 -12.88 0.38
N ALA A 66 8.34 -12.33 1.58
CA ALA A 66 7.21 -11.44 1.81
C ALA A 66 7.15 -10.30 0.76
N ALA A 67 8.32 -9.85 0.27
CA ALA A 67 8.44 -8.93 -0.88
C ALA A 67 7.71 -9.42 -2.15
N ASP A 68 7.84 -10.70 -2.51
CA ASP A 68 7.20 -11.27 -3.70
C ASP A 68 5.67 -11.25 -3.57
N THR A 69 5.14 -11.43 -2.35
CA THR A 69 3.69 -11.38 -2.10
C THR A 69 3.13 -9.95 -2.17
N ILE A 70 3.84 -8.95 -1.64
CA ILE A 70 3.42 -7.54 -1.67
C ILE A 70 3.54 -6.99 -3.11
N CYS A 71 4.62 -7.32 -3.83
CA CYS A 71 4.75 -6.94 -5.22
C CYS A 71 3.68 -7.58 -6.09
N SER A 72 3.29 -8.84 -5.83
CA SER A 72 2.16 -9.48 -6.51
C SER A 72 0.83 -8.79 -6.21
N LEU A 73 0.60 -8.37 -4.96
CA LEU A 73 -0.58 -7.56 -4.59
C LEU A 73 -0.63 -6.27 -5.42
N VAL A 74 0.46 -5.51 -5.45
CA VAL A 74 0.52 -4.20 -6.14
C VAL A 74 0.40 -4.36 -7.65
N ASN A 75 1.15 -5.30 -8.23
CA ASN A 75 1.30 -5.42 -9.68
C ASN A 75 0.21 -6.27 -10.36
N ASN A 76 -0.50 -7.12 -9.62
CA ASN A 76 -1.58 -7.94 -10.17
C ASN A 76 -2.95 -7.52 -9.62
N VAL A 77 -3.14 -7.65 -8.30
CA VAL A 77 -4.45 -7.44 -7.68
C VAL A 77 -4.86 -5.97 -7.78
N MET A 78 -4.03 -5.05 -7.29
CA MET A 78 -4.33 -3.62 -7.30
C MET A 78 -4.26 -3.02 -8.71
N ALA A 79 -3.55 -3.66 -9.64
CA ALA A 79 -3.49 -3.19 -11.03
C ALA A 79 -4.82 -3.25 -11.77
N SER A 80 -5.69 -4.19 -11.38
CA SER A 80 -7.02 -4.39 -11.98
C SER A 80 -8.16 -3.73 -11.20
N GLN A 81 -7.84 -3.12 -10.05
CA GLN A 81 -8.83 -2.45 -9.22
C GLN A 81 -9.22 -1.10 -9.81
N VAL A 82 -10.51 -0.78 -9.67
CA VAL A 82 -11.09 0.51 -10.02
C VAL A 82 -11.96 0.94 -8.85
N HIS A 83 -11.79 2.17 -8.39
CA HIS A 83 -12.64 2.76 -7.36
C HIS A 83 -13.53 3.85 -7.96
N VAL A 84 -14.66 4.12 -7.32
CA VAL A 84 -15.59 5.19 -7.70
C VAL A 84 -15.48 6.29 -6.65
N VAL A 85 -15.30 7.55 -7.05
CA VAL A 85 -15.28 8.68 -6.12
C VAL A 85 -16.58 8.72 -5.31
N GLY A 86 -16.48 8.87 -4.00
CA GLY A 86 -17.61 8.81 -3.06
C GLY A 86 -17.98 7.40 -2.57
N GLN A 87 -17.40 6.34 -3.13
CA GLN A 87 -17.68 4.94 -2.75
C GLN A 87 -16.44 4.25 -2.16
N GLY A 88 -16.66 3.32 -1.22
CA GLY A 88 -15.58 2.62 -0.52
C GLY A 88 -14.66 3.57 0.25
N ILE A 89 -13.58 3.05 0.83
CA ILE A 89 -12.61 3.85 1.58
C ILE A 89 -11.89 4.82 0.65
N VAL A 90 -11.33 4.31 -0.46
CA VAL A 90 -10.49 5.09 -1.36
C VAL A 90 -11.30 6.21 -2.02
N GLY A 91 -12.51 5.90 -2.50
CA GLY A 91 -13.37 6.88 -3.14
C GLY A 91 -13.97 7.89 -2.17
N ARG A 92 -14.36 7.49 -0.94
CA ARG A 92 -14.81 8.45 0.08
C ARG A 92 -13.70 9.39 0.53
N ALA A 93 -12.46 8.92 0.62
CA ALA A 93 -11.32 9.78 0.89
C ALA A 93 -11.15 10.82 -0.24
N ALA A 94 -11.20 10.39 -1.51
CA ALA A 94 -11.16 11.29 -2.66
C ALA A 94 -12.27 12.35 -2.63
N PHE A 95 -13.48 11.96 -2.26
CA PHE A 95 -14.64 12.86 -2.23
C PHE A 95 -14.60 13.84 -1.05
N SER A 96 -14.26 13.36 0.14
CA SER A 96 -14.25 14.18 1.37
C SER A 96 -12.99 15.02 1.54
N GLY A 97 -11.89 14.66 0.86
CA GLY A 97 -10.57 15.28 1.05
C GLY A 97 -9.89 14.88 2.37
N ASN A 98 -10.46 13.96 3.14
CA ASN A 98 -9.91 13.56 4.44
C ASN A 98 -8.93 12.40 4.31
N HIS A 99 -7.76 12.54 4.94
CA HIS A 99 -6.80 11.44 5.11
C HIS A 99 -7.41 10.33 5.98
N GLN A 100 -7.19 9.07 5.61
CA GLN A 100 -7.58 7.90 6.42
C GLN A 100 -6.34 7.13 6.84
N TRP A 101 -6.30 6.73 8.11
CA TRP A 101 -5.24 5.91 8.67
C TRP A 101 -5.85 4.65 9.27
N ILE A 102 -5.52 3.49 8.68
CA ILE A 102 -6.13 2.20 9.00
C ILE A 102 -5.06 1.31 9.59
N VAL A 103 -5.33 0.75 10.77
CA VAL A 103 -4.42 -0.17 11.45
C VAL A 103 -5.13 -1.50 11.71
N HIS A 104 -4.56 -2.58 11.23
CA HIS A 104 -5.03 -3.95 11.46
C HIS A 104 -4.79 -4.34 12.92
N GLY A 105 -5.87 -4.66 13.65
CA GLY A 105 -5.77 -5.20 15.02
C GLY A 105 -5.78 -4.16 16.15
N THR A 106 -6.54 -3.07 16.05
CA THR A 106 -6.79 -2.18 17.20
C THR A 106 -7.53 -2.92 18.31
N ALA A 107 -6.78 -3.44 19.28
CA ALA A 107 -7.27 -4.16 20.46
C ALA A 107 -8.08 -3.31 21.46
N ASN A 108 -8.41 -2.06 21.12
CA ASN A 108 -9.18 -1.13 21.97
C ASN A 108 -10.68 -1.08 21.60
N GLY A 109 -11.32 -2.24 21.41
CA GLY A 109 -12.78 -2.40 21.46
C GLY A 109 -13.58 -1.91 20.24
N HIS A 110 -13.02 -1.08 19.36
CA HIS A 110 -13.56 -0.80 18.04
C HIS A 110 -12.62 -1.35 16.98
N GLY A 111 -12.87 -2.59 16.56
CA GLY A 111 -12.19 -3.18 15.41
C GLY A 111 -12.48 -2.41 14.11
N LEU A 112 -11.75 -2.74 13.04
CA LEU A 112 -12.06 -2.24 11.71
C LEU A 112 -13.53 -2.56 11.37
N SER A 113 -14.25 -1.58 10.80
CA SER A 113 -15.60 -1.84 10.26
C SER A 113 -15.52 -3.02 9.27
N SER A 114 -16.55 -3.87 9.24
CA SER A 114 -16.61 -5.01 8.31
C SER A 114 -16.39 -4.60 6.86
N GLU A 115 -16.82 -3.39 6.48
CA GLU A 115 -16.59 -2.82 5.15
C GLU A 115 -15.10 -2.56 4.90
N VAL A 116 -14.40 -2.02 5.89
CA VAL A 116 -12.97 -1.72 5.80
C VAL A 116 -12.13 -2.99 5.76
N ALA A 117 -12.49 -3.96 6.61
CA ALA A 117 -11.86 -5.26 6.63
C ALA A 117 -12.02 -5.99 5.29
N ALA A 118 -13.21 -5.92 4.68
CA ALA A 118 -13.48 -6.54 3.39
C ALA A 118 -12.71 -5.87 2.23
N GLU A 119 -12.72 -4.54 2.16
CA GLU A 119 -12.06 -3.79 1.08
C GLU A 119 -10.53 -3.95 1.12
N MET A 120 -9.95 -4.00 2.32
CA MET A 120 -8.49 -4.10 2.52
C MET A 120 -8.00 -5.53 2.81
N ASN A 121 -8.85 -6.54 2.62
CA ASN A 121 -8.54 -7.94 2.98
C ASN A 121 -7.28 -8.47 2.28
N ASN A 122 -7.09 -8.14 1.01
CA ASN A 122 -5.93 -8.62 0.25
C ASN A 122 -4.61 -8.04 0.79
N GLN A 123 -4.63 -6.79 1.24
CA GLN A 123 -3.51 -6.11 1.90
C GLN A 123 -3.19 -6.81 3.22
N PHE A 124 -4.21 -7.06 4.06
CA PHE A 124 -4.03 -7.73 5.36
C PHE A 124 -3.52 -9.16 5.20
N ARG A 125 -3.94 -9.89 4.16
CA ARG A 125 -3.47 -11.25 3.86
C ARG A 125 -1.99 -11.34 3.54
N VAL A 126 -1.39 -10.30 2.97
CA VAL A 126 0.06 -10.24 2.70
C VAL A 126 0.84 -9.58 3.84
N GLY A 127 0.23 -9.45 5.02
CA GLY A 127 0.90 -9.00 6.25
C GLY A 127 0.96 -7.48 6.43
N ILE A 128 0.24 -6.70 5.60
CA ILE A 128 0.14 -5.25 5.80
C ILE A 128 -0.64 -5.00 7.08
N GLN A 129 -0.07 -4.18 7.97
CA GLN A 129 -0.69 -3.81 9.23
C GLN A 129 -1.22 -2.38 9.20
N THR A 130 -0.56 -1.49 8.48
CA THR A 130 -0.94 -0.08 8.40
C THR A 130 -1.22 0.31 6.96
N ILE A 131 -2.35 0.98 6.72
CA ILE A 131 -2.72 1.53 5.42
C ILE A 131 -3.06 3.01 5.59
N ALA A 132 -2.43 3.87 4.80
CA ALA A 132 -2.74 5.28 4.74
C ALA A 132 -3.36 5.63 3.38
N ILE A 133 -4.50 6.32 3.40
CA ILE A 133 -5.19 6.82 2.21
C ILE A 133 -5.16 8.34 2.24
N ILE A 134 -4.49 8.94 1.28
CA ILE A 134 -4.17 10.37 1.26
C ILE A 134 -4.72 10.99 -0.04
N PRO A 135 -5.80 11.79 0.01
CA PRO A 135 -6.29 12.49 -1.17
C PRO A 135 -5.26 13.51 -1.68
N VAL A 136 -5.04 13.51 -2.99
CA VAL A 136 -4.17 14.47 -3.70
C VAL A 136 -5.03 15.19 -4.72
N LEU A 137 -5.84 16.14 -4.25
CA LEU A 137 -6.84 16.80 -5.08
C LEU A 137 -6.22 17.81 -6.08
N PRO A 138 -6.78 17.95 -7.30
CA PRO A 138 -7.86 17.15 -7.91
C PRO A 138 -7.37 15.88 -8.61
N ARG A 139 -6.09 15.50 -8.43
CA ARG A 139 -5.39 14.51 -9.25
C ARG A 139 -5.80 13.07 -8.94
N GLY A 140 -6.12 12.76 -7.69
CA GLY A 140 -6.38 11.39 -7.29
C GLY A 140 -6.15 11.11 -5.80
N VAL A 141 -5.75 9.88 -5.49
CA VAL A 141 -5.51 9.39 -4.13
C VAL A 141 -4.22 8.59 -4.07
N LEU A 142 -3.40 8.88 -3.07
CA LEU A 142 -2.22 8.11 -2.73
C LEU A 142 -2.59 7.07 -1.66
N GLN A 143 -2.32 5.79 -1.94
CA GLN A 143 -2.48 4.70 -0.99
C GLN A 143 -1.12 4.13 -0.62
N LEU A 144 -0.84 4.05 0.68
CA LEU A 144 0.41 3.53 1.22
C LEU A 144 0.10 2.36 2.14
N GLY A 145 0.97 1.35 2.16
CA GLY A 145 0.86 0.25 3.11
C GLY A 145 2.19 -0.14 3.71
N SER A 146 2.16 -0.53 4.98
CA SER A 146 3.32 -1.01 5.72
C SER A 146 2.99 -2.30 6.46
N THR A 147 3.92 -3.26 6.47
CA THR A 147 3.87 -4.45 7.32
C THR A 147 4.12 -4.12 8.80
N GLY A 148 4.67 -2.95 9.09
CA GLY A 148 4.84 -2.45 10.46
C GLY A 148 3.70 -1.54 10.90
N LEU A 149 3.62 -1.33 12.21
CA LEU A 149 2.78 -0.27 12.77
C LEU A 149 3.45 1.08 12.52
N VAL A 150 2.91 1.83 11.55
CA VAL A 150 3.27 3.23 11.36
C VAL A 150 2.20 4.04 12.10
N ARG A 151 2.63 4.93 12.98
CA ARG A 151 1.73 5.94 13.55
C ARG A 151 1.82 7.20 12.70
N PRO A 152 0.71 7.91 12.45
CA PRO A 152 0.81 9.23 11.85
C PRO A 152 1.73 10.05 12.76
N GLN A 153 2.81 10.60 12.20
CA GLN A 153 3.64 11.53 12.96
C GLN A 153 2.76 12.75 13.27
N SER A 154 2.20 12.79 14.48
CA SER A 154 1.79 14.04 15.09
C SER A 154 3.04 14.90 15.11
N SER A 155 2.98 16.05 14.43
CA SER A 155 4.03 17.06 14.45
C SER A 155 4.72 17.08 15.80
N ARG A 156 6.05 16.91 15.81
CA ARG A 156 6.84 17.42 16.92
C ARG A 156 6.57 18.91 16.93
N SER A 157 5.71 19.33 17.86
CA SER A 157 5.50 20.73 18.18
C SER A 157 6.74 21.19 18.94
N CYS A 158 7.23 22.36 18.51
CA CYS A 158 8.37 23.13 19.02
C CYS A 158 9.77 22.67 18.60
#